data_AF-A0A3B5LN96-F1
#
_entry.id   AF-A0A3B5LN96-F1
#
_cell.length_a   1.000
_cell.length_b   1.000
_cell.length_c   1.000
_cell.angle_alpha   90.00
_cell.angle_beta   90.00
_cell.angle_gamma   90.00
#
_symmetry.space_group_name_H-M   'P 1'
#
loop_
_entity.id
_entity.type
_entity.pdbx_description
1 polymer ?
#
loop_
_entity_poly.entity_id
_entity_poly.type
_entity_poly.pdbx_seq_one_letter_code
_entity_poly.pdbx_strand_id
1 'polypeptide(L)'
;MEFLLGNPYSTPVGQCIERATDGGLQSEDWTLNMEICDIINETDEGPKDAMRALKKRLSGNKNYREVMLVLTVGCSCVQLDLKAYVAIPQR
;
A
#
# COMPACT_ATOMS: atom_id res chain seq x y z
N MET A 1 -4.03 -2.86 19.47
CA MET A 1 -4.59 -1.51 19.73
C MET A 1 -4.59 -0.71 18.42
N GLU A 2 -5.36 -1.15 17.42
CA GLU A 2 -5.44 -0.50 16.09
C GLU A 2 -6.60 0.51 15.97
N PHE A 3 -7.57 0.42 16.88
CA PHE A 3 -8.81 1.22 16.83
C PHE A 3 -8.59 2.73 17.06
N LEU A 4 -7.47 3.12 17.67
CA LEU A 4 -7.14 4.52 17.94
C LEU A 4 -6.37 5.22 16.80
N LEU A 5 -5.88 4.47 15.81
CA LEU A 5 -4.94 4.98 14.81
C LEU A 5 -5.60 5.55 13.53
N GLY A 6 -6.92 5.75 13.53
CA GLY A 6 -7.67 6.29 12.39
C GLY A 6 -7.67 5.40 11.14
N ASN A 7 -8.39 5.81 10.10
CA ASN A 7 -8.43 5.09 8.83
C ASN A 7 -7.06 5.20 8.12
N PRO A 8 -6.39 4.09 7.75
CA PRO A 8 -5.13 4.12 7.02
C PRO A 8 -5.16 4.89 5.70
N TYR A 9 -6.33 5.04 5.06
CA TYR A 9 -6.50 5.82 3.84
C TYR A 9 -6.76 7.32 4.10
N SER A 10 -6.72 7.78 5.35
CA SER A 10 -6.84 9.21 5.67
C SER A 10 -5.49 9.93 5.69
N THR A 11 -4.38 9.22 5.59
CA THR A 11 -3.03 9.81 5.52
C THR A 11 -2.70 10.18 4.08
N PRO A 12 -1.76 11.14 3.83
CA PRO A 12 -1.39 11.52 2.47
C PRO A 12 -0.96 10.32 1.60
N VAL A 13 -0.04 9.50 2.12
CA VAL A 13 0.41 8.28 1.42
C VAL A 13 -0.69 7.23 1.29
N GLY A 14 -1.59 7.16 2.29
CA GLY A 14 -2.72 6.23 2.29
C GLY A 14 -3.73 6.51 1.19
N GLN A 15 -4.02 7.78 0.91
CA GLN A 15 -4.88 8.19 -0.19
C GLN A 15 -4.27 7.83 -1.55
N CYS A 16 -2.96 8.05 -1.71
CA CYS A 16 -2.26 7.65 -2.93
C CYS A 16 -2.30 6.12 -3.09
N ILE A 17 -2.00 5.35 -2.05
CA ILE A 17 -2.09 3.88 -2.09
C ILE A 17 -3.49 3.41 -2.44
N GLU A 18 -4.54 4.02 -1.87
CA GLU A 18 -5.93 3.66 -2.17
C GLU A 18 -6.19 3.76 -3.69
N ARG A 19 -5.74 4.85 -4.32
CA ARG A 19 -5.89 5.12 -5.76
C ARG A 19 -4.99 4.23 -6.63
N ALA A 20 -3.71 4.07 -6.31
CA ALA A 20 -2.76 3.24 -7.07
C ALA A 20 -3.13 1.76 -7.07
N THR A 21 -3.93 1.33 -6.10
CA THR A 21 -4.33 -0.07 -5.92
C THR A 21 -5.82 -0.30 -6.17
N ASP A 22 -6.49 0.62 -6.87
CA ASP A 22 -7.87 0.48 -7.25
C ASP A 22 -8.05 -0.62 -8.32
N GLY A 23 -8.98 -1.55 -8.07
CA GLY A 23 -9.24 -2.68 -8.96
C GLY A 23 -9.81 -2.30 -10.33
N GLY A 24 -10.21 -1.05 -10.55
CA GLY A 24 -10.70 -0.51 -11.82
C GLY A 24 -9.61 0.07 -12.73
N LEU A 25 -8.38 0.24 -12.25
CA LEU A 25 -7.25 0.71 -13.08
C LEU A 25 -7.01 -0.23 -14.25
N GLN A 26 -6.69 0.28 -15.44
CA GLN A 26 -6.38 -0.55 -16.62
C GLN A 26 -4.94 -1.11 -16.61
N SER A 27 -4.03 -0.43 -15.93
CA SER A 27 -2.64 -0.79 -15.72
C SER A 27 -2.11 -0.10 -14.47
N GLU A 28 -0.87 -0.38 -14.09
CA GLU A 28 -0.15 0.31 -13.03
C GLU A 28 -0.10 1.83 -13.31
N ASP A 29 -0.39 2.64 -12.30
CA ASP A 29 -0.15 4.08 -12.33
C ASP A 29 1.26 4.37 -11.81
N TRP A 30 2.24 4.34 -12.72
CA TRP A 30 3.64 4.57 -12.35
C TRP A 30 3.89 5.97 -11.81
N THR A 31 3.10 6.96 -12.24
CA THR A 31 3.21 8.32 -11.69
C THR A 31 2.83 8.32 -10.21
N LEU A 32 1.70 7.69 -9.86
CA LEU A 32 1.27 7.59 -8.48
C LEU A 32 2.20 6.69 -7.63
N ASN A 33 2.75 5.63 -8.22
CA ASN A 33 3.71 4.76 -7.53
C ASN A 33 4.99 5.51 -7.16
N MET A 34 5.50 6.38 -8.05
CA MET A 34 6.66 7.21 -7.74
C MET A 34 6.34 8.23 -6.66
N GLU A 35 5.17 8.89 -6.73
CA GLU A 35 4.70 9.82 -5.68
C GLU A 35 4.59 9.14 -4.31
N ILE A 36 4.10 7.90 -4.26
CA ILE A 36 4.06 7.10 -3.02
C ILE A 36 5.47 6.90 -2.48
N CYS A 37 6.43 6.52 -3.33
CA CYS A 37 7.81 6.33 -2.89
C CYS A 37 8.46 7.63 -2.42
N ASP A 38 8.17 8.76 -3.06
CA ASP A 38 8.67 10.07 -2.63
C ASP A 38 8.14 10.40 -1.22
N ILE A 39 6.83 10.28 -0.98
CA ILE A 39 6.25 10.52 0.34
C ILE A 39 6.85 9.59 1.42
N ILE A 40 7.07 8.32 1.08
CA ILE A 40 7.69 7.33 2.00
C ILE A 40 9.12 7.72 2.35
N ASN A 41 9.91 8.18 1.38
CA ASN A 41 11.31 8.54 1.60
C ASN A 41 11.47 9.91 2.28
N GLU A 42 10.53 10.84 2.07
CA GLU A 42 10.62 12.21 2.57
C GLU A 42 10.01 12.43 3.96
N THR A 43 9.20 11.49 4.45
CA THR A 43 8.48 11.65 5.72
C THR A 43 8.80 10.52 6.71
N ASP A 44 9.01 10.86 7.99
CA ASP A 44 9.31 9.88 9.03
C ASP A 44 8.17 8.87 9.25
N GLU A 45 6.92 9.32 9.16
CA GLU A 45 5.74 8.45 9.30
C GLU A 45 5.34 7.73 8.00
N GLY A 46 5.88 8.15 6.85
CA GLY A 46 5.55 7.62 5.52
C GLY A 46 5.62 6.10 5.42
N PRO A 47 6.74 5.45 5.80
CA PRO A 47 6.86 3.99 5.74
C PRO A 47 5.80 3.27 6.60
N LYS A 48 5.50 3.80 7.79
CA LYS A 48 4.54 3.21 8.73
C LYS A 48 3.11 3.35 8.24
N ASP A 49 2.74 4.54 7.76
CA ASP A 49 1.40 4.79 7.23
C ASP A 49 1.16 4.05 5.92
N ALA A 50 2.15 3.99 5.03
CA ALA A 50 2.08 3.20 3.80
C ALA A 50 1.86 1.71 4.11
N MET A 51 2.63 1.14 5.04
CA MET A 51 2.47 -0.25 5.46
C MET A 51 1.06 -0.52 6.01
N ARG A 52 0.47 0.42 6.77
CA ARG A 52 -0.90 0.27 7.27
C ARG A 52 -1.94 0.30 6.15
N ALA A 53 -1.79 1.18 5.17
CA ALA A 53 -2.68 1.27 4.02
C ALA A 53 -2.60 0.01 3.13
N LEU A 54 -1.39 -0.48 2.85
CA LEU A 54 -1.18 -1.70 2.04
C LEU A 54 -1.73 -2.94 2.74
N LYS A 55 -1.52 -3.08 4.06
CA LYS A 55 -2.12 -4.16 4.86
C LYS A 55 -3.64 -4.10 4.83
N LYS A 56 -4.23 -2.90 4.94
CA LYS A 56 -5.68 -2.72 4.83
C LYS A 56 -6.20 -3.16 3.46
N ARG A 57 -5.49 -2.86 2.36
CA ARG A 57 -5.86 -3.32 1.01
C ARG A 57 -5.78 -4.83 0.87
N LEU A 58 -4.81 -5.50 1.51
CA LEU A 58 -4.64 -6.95 1.40
C LEU A 58 -5.58 -7.75 2.29
N SER A 59 -5.96 -7.21 3.45
CA SER A 59 -6.74 -7.94 4.46
C SER A 59 -8.08 -8.45 3.89
N GLY A 60 -8.20 -9.78 3.74
CA GLY A 60 -9.39 -10.44 3.22
C GLY A 60 -9.69 -10.18 1.74
N ASN A 61 -8.78 -9.53 1.00
CA ASN A 61 -9.01 -9.14 -0.37
C ASN A 61 -8.81 -10.31 -1.34
N LYS A 62 -9.85 -10.59 -2.13
CA LYS A 62 -9.87 -11.67 -3.13
C LYS A 62 -9.69 -11.15 -4.56
N ASN A 63 -9.58 -9.83 -4.74
CA ASN A 63 -9.34 -9.24 -6.05
C ASN A 63 -7.84 -9.34 -6.39
N TYR A 64 -7.49 -10.33 -7.23
CA TYR A 64 -6.11 -10.55 -7.66
C TYR A 64 -5.46 -9.31 -8.27
N ARG A 65 -6.24 -8.45 -8.93
CA ARG A 65 -5.72 -7.22 -9.53
C ARG A 65 -5.24 -6.24 -8.47
N GLU A 66 -6.06 -6.00 -7.44
CA GLU A 66 -5.66 -5.14 -6.32
C GLU A 66 -4.46 -5.71 -5.57
N VAL A 67 -4.41 -7.03 -5.38
CA VAL A 67 -3.25 -7.69 -4.76
C VAL A 67 -1.98 -7.49 -5.60
N MET A 68 -2.05 -7.65 -6.93
CA MET A 68 -0.91 -7.41 -7.82
C MET A 68 -0.45 -5.96 -7.82
N LEU A 69 -1.39 -5.00 -7.80
CA LEU A 69 -1.08 -3.58 -7.72
C LEU A 69 -0.39 -3.24 -6.38
N VAL A 70 -0.85 -3.82 -5.26
CA VAL A 70 -0.18 -3.67 -3.96
C VAL A 70 1.26 -4.20 -3.99
N LEU A 71 1.48 -5.37 -4.59
CA LEU A 71 2.82 -5.94 -4.74
C LEU A 71 3.72 -5.05 -5.59
N THR A 72 3.17 -4.43 -6.62
CA THR A 72 3.88 -3.49 -7.49
C THR A 72 4.33 -2.26 -6.70
N VAL A 73 3.42 -1.61 -5.97
CA VAL A 73 3.74 -0.46 -5.09
C VAL A 73 4.79 -0.83 -4.04
N GLY A 74 4.66 -2.00 -3.43
CA GLY A 74 5.63 -2.49 -2.44
C GLY A 74 7.03 -2.72 -3.03
N CYS A 75 7.12 -3.28 -4.23
CA CYS A 75 8.40 -3.51 -4.90
C CYS A 75 9.04 -2.23 -5.45
N SER A 76 8.25 -1.21 -5.82
CA SER A 76 8.80 0.06 -6.32
C SER A 76 9.45 0.89 -5.22
N CYS A 77 9.02 0.77 -3.97
CA CYS A 77 9.54 1.56 -2.86
C CYS A 77 10.52 0.74 -1.99
N VAL A 78 11.81 1.08 -2.06
CA VAL A 78 12.93 0.30 -1.45
C VAL A 78 12.80 0.12 0.07
N GLN A 79 12.09 1.01 0.76
CA GLN A 79 11.86 0.94 2.22
C GLN A 79 10.70 0.01 2.63
N LEU A 80 9.88 -0.49 1.70
CA LEU A 80 8.74 -1.36 2.02
C LEU A 80 9.05 -2.83 1.71
N ASP A 81 9.29 -3.64 2.74
CA ASP A 81 9.40 -5.10 2.57
C ASP A 81 8.06 -5.79 2.89
N LEU A 82 7.23 -5.97 1.85
CA LEU A 82 5.95 -6.68 1.92
C LEU A 82 6.07 -8.20 1.72
N LYS A 83 7.25 -8.71 1.37
CA LYS A 83 7.44 -10.13 1.05
C LYS A 83 7.11 -11.02 2.24
N ALA A 84 7.46 -10.57 3.44
CA ALA A 84 7.13 -11.27 4.68
C ALA A 84 5.61 -11.37 4.93
N TYR A 85 4.82 -10.37 4.55
CA TYR A 85 3.37 -10.36 4.80
C TYR A 85 2.59 -11.29 3.85
N VAL A 86 3.02 -11.35 2.59
CA VAL A 86 2.37 -12.16 1.55
C VAL A 86 2.82 -13.63 1.64
N ALA A 87 4.03 -13.88 2.16
CA ALA A 87 4.52 -15.23 2.45
C ALA A 87 3.82 -15.87 3.66
N ILE A 88 3.09 -15.10 4.48
CA ILE A 88 2.22 -15.68 5.51
C ILE A 88 0.96 -16.18 4.81
N PRO A 89 0.67 -17.50 4.86
CA PRO A 89 -0.56 -18.02 4.30
C PRO A 89 -1.72 -17.33 5.03
N GLN A 90 -2.50 -16.54 4.29
CA GLN A 90 -3.74 -15.92 4.75
C GLN A 90 -4.72 -17.06 5.05
N ARG A 91 -4.62 -17.63 6.26
CA ARG A 91 -5.41 -18.78 6.71
C ARG A 91 -6.68 -18.33 7.41
#